data_AF-A0A8U1EJ22-F1
#
_entry.id   AF-A0A8U1EJ22-F1
#
_cell.length_a   1.000
_cell.length_b   1.000
_cell.length_c   1.000
_cell.angle_alpha   90.00
_cell.angle_beta   90.00
_cell.angle_gamma   90.00
#
_symmetry.space_group_name_H-M   'P 1'
#
loop_
_entity.id
_entity.type
_entity.pdbx_description
1 polymer ?
#
loop_
_entity_poly.entity_id
_entity_poly.type
_entity_poly.pdbx_seq_one_letter_code
_entity_poly.pdbx_strand_id
1 'polypeptide(L)'
;MLMKSTMVGRGILGCFIVFLSLASVSSIKGTLISIKDLKGIEFGHTSPRHGLMLLHWLANNIYNDNNCNMRLNFNPTRGDYGFHFYGNRPPSLPILLPESGRYYSLGNMNCIGSMMALPDYVTQRFYNSRGPESNRDRVILRVREEESNQFIVDEVYVTQHYPLNGNTGIGYDPDNTHLVSFNLLTQIQRLATIGRNDIPRIYNVEINHNSLQELENIWGHTPGLALLLAIVLYFTRSKTFLIKEQAFCFTSQPQSVMEDKDNTLIKLEVKTTDRGKARIIWSGIPKRLLDQGVMVVLYKSNGSESKLDRASVRGKASGSYNTSVPLNPGLQVRLHKEVNNRWTYLGFGSTIEEIWRGSEFHNANREIPVDIIGHDGNLQLFVKDGKACARLYVKKSFTAWKKMFNNSWVGFYSSHNKSILNYNTWQWAVSFSMEKRSDLEDVPEYDIYVYNSSMVMAPGVQARFMLQRRSSEAARTLSWERVELFPTRQCHRGIRDEL
;
A
#
# COMPACT_ATOMS: atom_id res chain seq x y z
N MET A 1 48.40 -73.13 -31.45
CA MET A 1 47.67 -74.35 -31.04
C MET A 1 47.03 -74.07 -29.68
N LEU A 2 45.70 -74.08 -29.65
CA LEU A 2 44.73 -74.09 -28.54
C LEU A 2 45.17 -73.83 -27.08
N MET A 3 44.52 -72.86 -26.41
CA MET A 3 43.52 -73.00 -25.30
C MET A 3 43.39 -71.65 -24.57
N LYS A 4 42.22 -70.97 -24.58
CA LYS A 4 41.17 -70.93 -23.51
C LYS A 4 41.78 -70.81 -22.09
N SER A 5 41.41 -69.84 -21.24
CA SER A 5 40.04 -69.62 -20.74
C SER A 5 39.89 -68.36 -19.85
N THR A 6 38.74 -67.67 -20.02
CA THR A 6 37.82 -67.00 -19.06
C THR A 6 38.27 -65.99 -17.99
N MET A 7 37.73 -64.77 -18.18
CA MET A 7 36.98 -63.86 -17.28
C MET A 7 37.54 -63.47 -15.89
N VAL A 8 37.61 -62.17 -15.60
CA VAL A 8 36.59 -61.36 -14.87
C VAL A 8 37.16 -59.96 -14.61
N GLY A 9 36.35 -58.91 -14.83
CA GLY A 9 36.31 -57.78 -13.89
C GLY A 9 36.82 -56.41 -14.34
N ARG A 10 35.84 -55.51 -14.52
CA ARG A 10 35.83 -54.08 -14.13
C ARG A 10 36.74 -53.10 -14.87
N GLY A 11 36.09 -52.09 -15.48
CA GLY A 11 36.74 -50.80 -15.75
C GLY A 11 36.15 -49.99 -16.91
N ILE A 12 34.84 -49.70 -16.93
CA ILE A 12 34.34 -48.56 -17.74
C ILE A 12 34.20 -47.38 -16.79
N LEU A 13 35.31 -46.64 -16.66
CA LEU A 13 35.44 -45.46 -15.83
C LEU A 13 34.95 -44.23 -16.60
N GLY A 14 33.72 -43.83 -16.27
CA GLY A 14 33.33 -42.43 -16.02
C GLY A 14 33.67 -41.35 -17.06
N CYS A 15 32.83 -41.23 -18.09
CA CYS A 15 32.66 -39.98 -18.85
C CYS A 15 31.16 -39.67 -19.05
N PHE A 16 30.36 -39.76 -17.99
CA PHE A 16 29.09 -39.04 -17.93
C PHE A 16 29.37 -37.68 -17.29
N ILE A 17 29.82 -36.73 -18.11
CA ILE A 17 29.60 -35.32 -17.84
C ILE A 17 28.09 -35.14 -17.89
N VAL A 18 27.45 -35.32 -16.74
CA VAL A 18 26.09 -34.88 -16.52
C VAL A 18 26.17 -33.36 -16.59
N PHE A 19 25.89 -32.80 -17.77
CA PHE A 19 25.34 -31.46 -17.90
C PHE A 19 23.99 -31.47 -17.18
N LEU A 20 24.03 -31.46 -15.84
CA LEU A 20 22.96 -30.90 -15.04
C LEU A 20 23.05 -29.40 -15.34
N SER A 21 22.43 -29.00 -16.45
CA SER A 21 21.87 -27.67 -16.52
C SER A 21 21.01 -27.55 -15.26
N LEU A 22 21.53 -26.81 -14.28
CA LEU A 22 20.71 -26.15 -13.28
C LEU A 22 19.80 -25.19 -14.07
N ALA A 23 18.82 -25.73 -14.78
CA ALA A 23 17.59 -25.03 -15.01
C ALA A 23 17.10 -24.76 -13.59
N SER A 24 17.36 -23.54 -13.11
CA SER A 24 16.67 -23.01 -11.95
C SER A 24 15.20 -23.14 -12.29
N VAL A 25 14.56 -24.22 -11.86
CA VAL A 25 13.13 -24.39 -12.04
C VAL A 25 12.54 -23.28 -11.18
N SER A 26 12.13 -22.18 -11.82
CA SER A 26 11.27 -21.20 -11.17
C SER A 26 10.04 -22.00 -10.74
N SER A 27 9.92 -22.28 -9.44
CA SER A 27 8.78 -23.03 -8.91
C SER A 27 7.61 -22.05 -8.82
N ILE A 28 6.98 -21.78 -9.97
CA ILE A 28 5.67 -21.16 -10.02
C ILE A 28 4.68 -22.30 -9.88
N LYS A 29 3.96 -22.34 -8.76
CA LYS A 29 3.04 -23.43 -8.43
C LYS A 29 1.85 -23.54 -9.37
N GLY A 30 1.47 -22.42 -10.00
CA GLY A 30 0.43 -22.39 -11.03
C GLY A 30 -0.09 -20.98 -11.29
N THR A 31 -1.11 -20.90 -12.15
CA THR A 31 -1.76 -19.64 -12.54
C THR A 31 -3.16 -19.52 -11.92
N LEU A 32 -3.43 -18.39 -11.27
CA LEU A 32 -4.72 -18.02 -10.70
C LEU A 32 -5.54 -17.30 -11.77
N ILE A 33 -6.57 -17.97 -12.30
CA ILE A 33 -7.34 -17.54 -13.46
C ILE A 33 -8.61 -16.77 -13.05
N SER A 34 -9.17 -17.11 -11.89
CA SER A 34 -10.46 -16.62 -11.39
C SER A 34 -10.46 -16.44 -9.88
N ILE A 35 -11.46 -15.71 -9.36
CA ILE A 35 -11.61 -15.51 -7.90
C ILE A 35 -11.74 -16.85 -7.16
N LYS A 36 -12.31 -17.87 -7.81
CA LYS A 36 -12.43 -19.23 -7.26
C LYS A 36 -11.06 -19.86 -6.95
N ASP A 37 -10.03 -19.53 -7.74
CA ASP A 37 -8.69 -20.09 -7.56
C ASP A 37 -8.00 -19.56 -6.30
N LEU A 38 -8.45 -18.40 -5.78
CA LEU A 38 -7.98 -17.87 -4.50
C LEU A 38 -8.31 -18.81 -3.34
N LYS A 39 -9.34 -19.66 -3.45
CA LYS A 39 -9.68 -20.65 -2.41
C LYS A 39 -8.48 -21.52 -2.00
N GLY A 40 -7.64 -21.88 -2.96
CA GLY A 40 -6.65 -22.96 -2.80
C GLY A 40 -5.29 -22.51 -2.26
N ILE A 41 -5.14 -21.24 -1.86
CA ILE A 41 -3.85 -20.66 -1.48
C ILE A 41 -3.90 -20.01 -0.09
N GLU A 42 -2.75 -19.88 0.56
CA GLU A 42 -2.64 -19.25 1.90
C GLU A 42 -2.75 -17.71 1.86
N PHE A 43 -2.53 -17.12 0.69
CA PHE A 43 -2.32 -15.69 0.49
C PHE A 43 -3.48 -14.81 0.99
N GLY A 44 -3.29 -14.18 2.15
CA GLY A 44 -4.30 -13.31 2.75
C GLY A 44 -5.50 -13.99 3.42
N HIS A 45 -5.50 -15.32 3.61
CA HIS A 45 -6.66 -16.07 4.11
C HIS A 45 -6.77 -16.19 5.64
N THR A 46 -5.67 -16.03 6.37
CA THR A 46 -5.63 -16.15 7.84
C THR A 46 -5.23 -14.83 8.47
N SER A 47 -6.02 -14.28 9.40
CA SER A 47 -5.55 -13.14 10.18
C SER A 47 -4.23 -13.47 10.87
N PRO A 48 -3.21 -12.59 10.85
CA PRO A 48 -3.23 -11.18 10.46
C PRO A 48 -2.81 -10.87 9.00
N ARG A 49 -2.86 -11.86 8.11
CA ARG A 49 -2.51 -11.70 6.69
C ARG A 49 -3.40 -10.70 5.97
N HIS A 50 -2.80 -10.05 4.98
CA HIS A 50 -3.39 -8.92 4.24
C HIS A 50 -3.40 -9.12 2.73
N GLY A 51 -2.94 -10.26 2.22
CA GLY A 51 -2.75 -10.55 0.80
C GLY A 51 -3.98 -10.24 -0.06
N LEU A 52 -5.19 -10.64 0.37
CA LEU A 52 -6.42 -10.34 -0.37
C LEU A 52 -6.68 -8.82 -0.46
N MET A 53 -6.37 -8.06 0.59
CA MET A 53 -6.47 -6.59 0.56
C MET A 53 -5.44 -5.96 -0.37
N LEU A 54 -4.22 -6.51 -0.45
CA LEU A 54 -3.21 -6.06 -1.41
C LEU A 54 -3.61 -6.39 -2.84
N LEU A 55 -4.11 -7.60 -3.10
CA LEU A 55 -4.54 -8.00 -4.43
C LEU A 55 -5.73 -7.15 -4.89
N HIS A 56 -6.68 -6.89 -3.98
CA HIS A 56 -7.77 -5.94 -4.21
C HIS A 56 -7.25 -4.54 -4.54
N TRP A 57 -6.31 -4.04 -3.74
CA TRP A 57 -5.71 -2.73 -3.96
C TRP A 57 -5.03 -2.64 -5.32
N LEU A 58 -4.20 -3.64 -5.67
CA LEU A 58 -3.49 -3.69 -6.94
C LEU A 58 -4.47 -3.72 -8.11
N ALA A 59 -5.47 -4.61 -8.06
CA ALA A 59 -6.46 -4.74 -9.11
C ALA A 59 -7.14 -3.39 -9.39
N ASN A 60 -7.42 -2.59 -8.38
CA ASN A 60 -8.04 -1.27 -8.56
C ASN A 60 -7.05 -0.12 -8.91
N ASN A 61 -5.75 -0.40 -8.97
CA ASN A 61 -4.70 0.56 -9.39
C ASN A 61 -3.97 0.15 -10.68
N ILE A 62 -4.49 -0.87 -11.37
CA ILE A 62 -4.11 -1.24 -12.73
C ILE A 62 -5.30 -0.95 -13.64
N TYR A 63 -5.05 -0.56 -14.89
CA TYR A 63 -6.10 -0.40 -15.91
C TYR A 63 -5.69 -1.01 -17.23
N ASN A 64 -6.67 -1.41 -18.04
CA ASN A 64 -6.44 -1.80 -19.43
C ASN A 64 -6.47 -0.56 -20.31
N ASP A 65 -5.45 -0.38 -21.16
CA ASP A 65 -5.46 0.63 -22.20
C ASP A 65 -6.25 0.17 -23.44
N ASN A 66 -6.35 1.04 -24.44
CA ASN A 66 -7.06 0.75 -25.70
C ASN A 66 -6.40 -0.36 -26.52
N ASN A 67 -5.15 -0.71 -26.22
CA ASN A 67 -4.36 -1.75 -26.88
C ASN A 67 -4.41 -3.07 -26.09
N CYS A 68 -5.29 -3.18 -25.09
CA CYS A 68 -5.42 -4.33 -24.20
C CYS A 68 -4.17 -4.62 -23.34
N ASN A 69 -3.27 -3.63 -23.17
CA ASN A 69 -2.16 -3.73 -22.23
C ASN A 69 -2.61 -3.32 -20.84
N MET A 70 -2.10 -4.01 -19.82
CA MET A 70 -2.26 -3.58 -18.44
C MET A 70 -1.22 -2.52 -18.10
N ARG A 71 -1.69 -1.38 -17.60
CA ARG A 71 -0.85 -0.24 -17.22
C ARG A 71 -1.04 0.16 -15.77
N LEU A 72 0.04 0.69 -15.19
CA LEU A 72 0.04 1.28 -13.85
C LEU A 72 -0.37 2.75 -13.95
N ASN A 73 -1.12 3.23 -12.94
CA ASN A 73 -1.38 4.66 -12.73
C ASN A 73 -0.36 5.31 -11.77
N PHE A 74 0.73 4.61 -11.47
CA PHE A 74 1.81 5.01 -10.57
C PHE A 74 3.16 4.54 -11.09
N ASN A 75 4.23 5.05 -10.50
CA ASN A 75 5.60 4.71 -10.86
C ASN A 75 6.26 3.80 -9.81
N PRO A 76 6.43 2.49 -10.08
CA PRO A 76 7.07 1.57 -9.15
C PRO A 76 8.57 1.80 -9.01
N THR A 77 9.23 2.39 -10.02
CA THR A 77 10.67 2.68 -10.01
C THR A 77 11.02 3.87 -9.12
N ARG A 78 10.03 4.73 -8.86
CA ARG A 78 10.06 5.81 -7.87
C ARG A 78 9.78 5.35 -6.43
N GLY A 79 9.32 4.10 -6.28
CA GLY A 79 8.89 3.53 -5.00
C GLY A 79 7.51 3.98 -4.55
N ASP A 80 6.64 4.42 -5.48
CA ASP A 80 5.26 4.78 -5.16
C ASP A 80 4.57 3.63 -4.41
N TYR A 81 3.71 3.96 -3.42
CA TYR A 81 3.00 2.98 -2.57
C TYR A 81 3.88 1.98 -1.80
N GLY A 82 5.21 2.18 -1.78
CA GLY A 82 6.13 1.27 -1.11
C GLY A 82 6.61 0.11 -1.98
N PHE A 83 6.43 0.20 -3.30
CA PHE A 83 7.10 -0.69 -4.24
C PHE A 83 8.63 -0.53 -4.12
N HIS A 84 9.36 -1.61 -4.32
CA HIS A 84 10.82 -1.59 -4.36
C HIS A 84 11.32 -2.61 -5.39
N PHE A 85 12.51 -2.37 -5.93
CA PHE A 85 13.14 -3.28 -6.87
C PHE A 85 13.34 -4.65 -6.24
N TYR A 86 12.91 -5.70 -6.94
CA TYR A 86 13.13 -7.09 -6.54
C TYR A 86 14.14 -7.75 -7.48
N GLY A 87 15.37 -7.94 -6.98
CA GLY A 87 16.46 -8.50 -7.77
C GLY A 87 16.32 -9.98 -8.13
N ASN A 88 15.32 -10.69 -7.56
CA ASN A 88 15.11 -12.12 -7.76
C ASN A 88 16.37 -12.96 -7.44
N ARG A 89 16.94 -12.75 -6.25
CA ARG A 89 18.16 -13.43 -5.77
C ARG A 89 17.96 -13.97 -4.34
N PRO A 90 18.03 -15.29 -4.11
CA PRO A 90 18.10 -16.36 -5.12
C PRO A 90 16.86 -16.36 -6.03
N PRO A 91 16.96 -16.89 -7.27
CA PRO A 91 15.86 -16.84 -8.22
C PRO A 91 14.68 -17.72 -7.78
N SER A 92 13.54 -17.09 -7.49
CA SER A 92 12.25 -17.75 -7.28
C SER A 92 11.29 -17.54 -8.46
N LEU A 93 11.54 -16.51 -9.26
CA LEU A 93 10.84 -16.18 -10.50
C LEU A 93 11.74 -16.44 -11.74
N PRO A 94 11.18 -16.45 -12.96
CA PRO A 94 11.98 -16.53 -14.18
C PRO A 94 13.08 -15.46 -14.22
N ILE A 95 14.27 -15.83 -14.68
CA ILE A 95 15.37 -14.88 -14.84
C ILE A 95 15.06 -14.01 -16.07
N LEU A 96 15.04 -12.69 -15.87
CA LEU A 96 14.77 -11.73 -16.95
C LEU A 96 16.06 -11.40 -17.70
N LEU A 97 15.95 -11.28 -19.02
CA LEU A 97 16.96 -10.58 -19.82
C LEU A 97 16.86 -9.08 -19.53
N PRO A 98 17.95 -8.30 -19.68
CA PRO A 98 17.97 -6.87 -19.36
C PRO A 98 16.85 -6.04 -20.03
N GLU A 99 16.42 -6.44 -21.22
CA GLU A 99 15.40 -5.75 -22.03
C GLU A 99 13.96 -6.19 -21.71
N SER A 100 13.78 -7.27 -20.92
CA SER A 100 12.48 -7.88 -20.63
C SER A 100 11.73 -7.24 -19.46
N GLY A 101 12.22 -6.10 -18.96
CA GLY A 101 11.67 -5.41 -17.80
C GLY A 101 12.32 -5.80 -16.48
N ARG A 102 11.71 -5.36 -15.38
CA ARG A 102 12.21 -5.57 -14.01
C ARG A 102 11.10 -6.02 -13.07
N TYR A 103 11.48 -6.73 -12.02
CA TYR A 103 10.56 -7.09 -10.96
C TYR A 103 10.51 -6.01 -9.88
N TYR A 104 9.30 -5.70 -9.42
CA TYR A 104 9.04 -4.82 -8.28
C TYR A 104 8.11 -5.49 -7.29
N SER A 105 8.44 -5.43 -6.00
CA SER A 105 7.67 -6.07 -4.95
C SER A 105 6.94 -5.07 -4.07
N LEU A 106 5.75 -5.45 -3.62
CA LEU A 106 4.87 -4.71 -2.71
C LEU A 106 4.46 -5.59 -1.53
N GLY A 107 4.20 -4.96 -0.40
CA GLY A 107 3.59 -5.57 0.78
C GLY A 107 4.52 -5.73 1.97
N ASN A 108 5.78 -5.32 1.83
CA ASN A 108 6.71 -5.30 2.96
C ASN A 108 6.39 -4.14 3.93
N MET A 109 5.67 -4.45 5.00
CA MET A 109 5.27 -3.52 6.05
C MET A 109 6.40 -3.16 7.04
N ASN A 110 7.53 -3.88 7.01
CA ASN A 110 8.71 -3.55 7.82
C ASN A 110 9.63 -2.53 7.14
N CYS A 111 9.43 -2.26 5.84
CA CYS A 111 10.22 -1.25 5.15
C CYS A 111 9.75 0.16 5.55
N ILE A 112 10.71 1.02 5.88
CA ILE A 112 10.44 2.41 6.27
C ILE A 112 9.72 3.11 5.11
N GLY A 113 8.52 3.65 5.37
CA GLY A 113 7.74 4.37 4.37
C GLY A 113 6.74 3.52 3.59
N SER A 114 7.01 2.24 3.31
CA SER A 114 6.09 1.38 2.54
C SER A 114 4.73 1.22 3.23
N MET A 115 4.73 1.02 4.55
CA MET A 115 3.50 0.89 5.33
C MET A 115 2.70 2.20 5.40
N MET A 116 3.38 3.36 5.36
CA MET A 116 2.71 4.65 5.42
C MET A 116 1.98 4.97 4.10
N ALA A 117 2.46 4.43 2.97
CA ALA A 117 1.99 4.77 1.63
C ALA A 117 0.75 3.98 1.18
N LEU A 118 0.55 2.76 1.69
CA LEU A 118 -0.65 1.96 1.40
C LEU A 118 -1.90 2.45 2.16
N PRO A 119 -3.12 2.24 1.62
CA PRO A 119 -4.35 2.61 2.29
C PRO A 119 -4.55 1.90 3.64
N ASP A 120 -5.32 2.52 4.53
CA ASP A 120 -5.55 2.01 5.88
C ASP A 120 -6.13 0.58 5.86
N TYR A 121 -7.09 0.27 4.97
CA TYR A 121 -7.70 -1.06 4.91
C TYR A 121 -6.70 -2.20 4.59
N VAL A 122 -5.54 -1.86 4.01
CA VAL A 122 -4.46 -2.79 3.69
C VAL A 122 -3.55 -3.01 4.90
N THR A 123 -3.31 -1.96 5.69
CA THR A 123 -2.27 -1.93 6.74
C THR A 123 -2.83 -2.08 8.15
N GLN A 124 -4.13 -1.82 8.36
CA GLN A 124 -4.79 -1.79 9.67
C GLN A 124 -4.53 -3.06 10.51
N ARG A 125 -4.57 -4.22 9.87
CA ARG A 125 -4.33 -5.50 10.57
C ARG A 125 -2.90 -5.66 11.02
N PHE A 126 -1.95 -5.21 10.21
CA PHE A 126 -0.54 -5.26 10.59
C PHE A 126 -0.32 -4.49 11.89
N TYR A 127 -0.83 -3.26 11.99
CA TYR A 127 -0.70 -2.43 13.20
C TYR A 127 -1.35 -3.04 14.45
N ASN A 128 -2.47 -3.76 14.30
CA ASN A 128 -3.21 -4.32 15.42
C ASN A 128 -2.89 -5.80 15.68
N SER A 129 -1.91 -6.35 14.95
CA SER A 129 -1.45 -7.71 15.13
C SER A 129 -0.06 -7.75 15.76
N ARG A 130 0.12 -8.60 16.76
CA ARG A 130 1.41 -8.80 17.45
C ARG A 130 2.16 -10.06 16.98
N GLY A 131 1.75 -10.63 15.84
CA GLY A 131 2.22 -11.93 15.35
C GLY A 131 3.18 -11.83 14.16
N PRO A 132 4.10 -12.79 14.00
CA PRO A 132 5.08 -12.84 12.90
C PRO A 132 4.44 -13.01 11.50
N GLU A 133 3.18 -13.44 11.44
CA GLU A 133 2.47 -13.75 10.20
C GLU A 133 1.93 -12.52 9.44
N SER A 134 1.98 -11.33 10.05
CA SER A 134 1.29 -10.12 9.55
C SER A 134 1.98 -9.40 8.40
N ASN A 135 3.26 -9.69 8.17
CA ASN A 135 4.07 -9.09 7.11
C ASN A 135 4.63 -10.14 6.14
N ARG A 136 3.83 -11.16 5.81
CA ARG A 136 4.28 -12.24 4.92
C ARG A 136 3.87 -12.03 3.47
N ASP A 137 2.65 -11.60 3.20
CA ASP A 137 2.11 -11.57 1.84
C ASP A 137 2.84 -10.54 0.95
N ARG A 138 3.16 -10.94 -0.28
CA ARG A 138 3.83 -10.09 -1.28
C ARG A 138 3.12 -10.16 -2.62
N VAL A 139 3.13 -9.03 -3.31
CA VAL A 139 2.72 -8.92 -4.71
C VAL A 139 3.93 -8.48 -5.50
N ILE A 140 4.26 -9.18 -6.58
CA ILE A 140 5.39 -8.86 -7.45
C ILE A 140 4.89 -8.57 -8.85
N LEU A 141 5.36 -7.48 -9.43
CA LEU A 141 5.06 -7.08 -10.80
C LEU A 141 6.30 -7.25 -11.68
N ARG A 142 6.15 -7.85 -12.86
CA ARG A 142 7.10 -7.64 -13.96
C ARG A 142 6.65 -6.41 -14.74
N VAL A 143 7.49 -5.38 -14.74
CA VAL A 143 7.17 -4.10 -15.35
C VAL A 143 8.17 -3.78 -16.45
N ARG A 144 7.66 -3.37 -17.60
CA ARG A 144 8.42 -2.73 -18.67
C ARG A 144 8.07 -1.25 -18.72
N GLU A 145 9.09 -0.41 -18.80
CA GLU A 145 8.94 1.02 -19.03
C GLU A 145 8.92 1.28 -20.54
N GLU A 146 7.89 1.98 -21.01
CA GLU A 146 7.81 2.53 -22.38
C GLU A 146 8.20 4.00 -22.39
N GLU A 147 8.29 4.59 -23.59
CA GLU A 147 8.50 6.03 -23.76
C GLU A 147 7.40 6.82 -23.02
N SER A 148 7.79 7.93 -22.35
CA SER A 148 6.90 8.81 -21.58
C SER A 148 6.46 8.33 -20.18
N ASN A 149 7.30 7.59 -19.44
CA ASN A 149 7.04 7.12 -18.06
C ASN A 149 5.74 6.30 -17.94
N GLN A 150 5.37 5.60 -19.02
CA GLN A 150 4.24 4.66 -18.99
C GLN A 150 4.75 3.26 -18.68
N PHE A 151 4.12 2.61 -17.71
CA PHE A 151 4.54 1.31 -17.22
C PHE A 151 3.55 0.23 -17.63
N ILE A 152 4.01 -0.72 -18.45
CA ILE A 152 3.24 -1.92 -18.79
C ILE A 152 3.55 -3.01 -17.77
N VAL A 153 2.49 -3.61 -17.25
CA VAL A 153 2.56 -4.81 -16.42
C VAL A 153 2.47 -6.01 -17.35
N ASP A 154 3.53 -6.81 -17.43
CA ASP A 154 3.52 -8.04 -18.19
C ASP A 154 3.00 -9.22 -17.37
N GLU A 155 3.41 -9.28 -16.10
CA GLU A 155 3.12 -10.39 -15.20
C GLU A 155 2.88 -9.88 -13.79
N VAL A 156 1.95 -10.52 -13.09
CA VAL A 156 1.67 -10.29 -11.68
C VAL A 156 1.82 -11.60 -10.94
N TYR A 157 2.54 -11.59 -9.83
CA TYR A 157 2.70 -12.74 -8.96
C TYR A 157 2.19 -12.41 -7.56
N VAL A 158 1.58 -13.38 -6.90
CA VAL A 158 1.34 -13.37 -5.46
C VAL A 158 2.25 -14.40 -4.82
N THR A 159 2.86 -14.03 -3.70
CA THR A 159 3.76 -14.90 -2.94
C THR A 159 3.75 -14.52 -1.46
N GLN A 160 4.58 -15.17 -0.67
CA GLN A 160 4.78 -14.89 0.73
C GLN A 160 6.25 -14.98 1.12
N HIS A 161 6.66 -14.33 2.20
CA HIS A 161 7.90 -14.71 2.86
C HIS A 161 7.78 -16.07 3.54
N TYR A 162 8.91 -16.75 3.71
CA TYR A 162 8.99 -17.89 4.62
C TYR A 162 8.56 -17.51 6.06
N PRO A 163 8.06 -18.46 6.86
CA PRO A 163 7.80 -18.24 8.27
C PRO A 163 9.08 -17.81 9.01
N LEU A 164 8.97 -16.85 9.93
CA LEU A 164 10.12 -16.30 10.67
C LEU A 164 10.84 -17.33 11.56
N ASN A 165 10.20 -18.47 11.86
CA ASN A 165 10.75 -19.52 12.73
C ASN A 165 11.60 -20.57 11.97
N GLY A 166 11.74 -20.44 10.64
CA GLY A 166 12.56 -21.34 9.82
C GLY A 166 13.97 -20.79 9.57
N ASN A 167 14.93 -21.69 9.28
CA ASN A 167 16.29 -21.33 8.87
C ASN A 167 16.37 -20.65 7.47
N THR A 168 15.24 -20.26 6.88
CA THR A 168 15.11 -19.76 5.50
C THR A 168 14.98 -18.22 5.38
N GLY A 169 14.87 -17.50 6.50
CA GLY A 169 15.02 -16.03 6.55
C GLY A 169 13.96 -15.21 5.80
N ILE A 170 14.37 -14.02 5.33
CA ILE A 170 13.56 -13.03 4.58
C ILE A 170 13.33 -13.41 3.09
N GLY A 171 13.57 -14.66 2.69
CA GLY A 171 13.34 -15.12 1.32
C GLY A 171 11.86 -15.18 0.95
N TYR A 172 11.56 -15.15 -0.35
CA TYR A 172 10.22 -15.45 -0.86
C TYR A 172 10.05 -16.96 -0.99
N ASP A 173 8.85 -17.43 -0.71
CA ASP A 173 8.46 -18.83 -0.70
C ASP A 173 7.96 -19.23 -2.10
N PRO A 174 8.80 -19.86 -2.94
CA PRO A 174 8.41 -20.25 -4.29
C PRO A 174 7.25 -21.26 -4.28
N ASP A 175 7.15 -22.12 -3.26
CA ASP A 175 6.07 -23.12 -3.14
C ASP A 175 4.69 -22.51 -2.84
N ASN A 176 4.66 -21.21 -2.57
CA ASN A 176 3.44 -20.41 -2.44
C ASN A 176 3.45 -19.21 -3.41
N THR A 177 4.23 -19.31 -4.49
CA THR A 177 4.28 -18.31 -5.56
C THR A 177 3.38 -18.72 -6.72
N HIS A 178 2.44 -17.85 -7.07
CA HIS A 178 1.47 -18.07 -8.13
C HIS A 178 1.44 -16.90 -9.11
N LEU A 179 1.35 -17.20 -10.41
CA LEU A 179 1.07 -16.20 -11.44
C LEU A 179 -0.41 -15.80 -11.34
N VAL A 180 -0.70 -14.51 -11.31
CA VAL A 180 -2.06 -13.97 -11.35
C VAL A 180 -2.40 -13.60 -12.78
N SER A 181 -3.46 -14.19 -13.30
CA SER A 181 -3.97 -13.81 -14.61
C SER A 181 -4.61 -12.42 -14.57
N PHE A 182 -4.57 -11.76 -15.71
CA PHE A 182 -5.29 -10.51 -15.95
C PHE A 182 -6.82 -10.67 -15.88
N ASN A 183 -7.34 -11.87 -16.14
CA ASN A 183 -8.75 -12.18 -15.98
C ASN A 183 -9.17 -12.11 -14.49
N LEU A 184 -8.36 -12.64 -13.58
CA LEU A 184 -8.59 -12.53 -12.14
C LEU A 184 -8.60 -11.06 -11.69
N LEU A 185 -7.62 -10.25 -12.09
CA LEU A 185 -7.59 -8.82 -11.76
C LEU A 185 -8.84 -8.08 -12.27
N THR A 186 -9.26 -8.37 -13.51
CA THR A 186 -10.48 -7.79 -14.11
C THR A 186 -11.74 -8.23 -13.36
N GLN A 187 -11.82 -9.49 -12.90
CA GLN A 187 -12.95 -9.96 -12.08
C GLN A 187 -13.02 -9.20 -10.76
N ILE A 188 -11.88 -8.97 -10.10
CA ILE A 188 -11.82 -8.22 -8.84
C ILE A 188 -12.30 -6.77 -9.04
N GLN A 189 -11.83 -6.09 -10.10
CA GLN A 189 -12.28 -4.73 -10.44
C GLN A 189 -13.80 -4.64 -10.61
N ARG A 190 -14.41 -5.63 -11.28
CA ARG A 190 -15.85 -5.66 -11.56
C ARG A 190 -16.72 -5.81 -10.32
N LEU A 191 -16.18 -6.30 -9.20
CA LEU A 191 -16.92 -6.45 -7.94
C LEU A 191 -17.44 -5.11 -7.39
N ALA A 192 -16.80 -4.00 -7.76
CA ALA A 192 -17.26 -2.67 -7.35
C ALA A 192 -18.59 -2.25 -7.99
N THR A 193 -18.95 -2.83 -9.15
CA THR A 193 -20.10 -2.40 -9.96
C THR A 193 -21.10 -3.51 -10.27
N ILE A 194 -20.82 -4.75 -9.83
CA ILE A 194 -21.68 -5.91 -10.12
C ILE A 194 -23.02 -5.81 -9.39
N GLY A 195 -24.11 -6.15 -10.11
CA GLY A 195 -25.44 -6.24 -9.51
C GLY A 195 -25.53 -7.45 -8.57
N ARG A 196 -26.22 -7.30 -7.43
CA ARG A 196 -26.36 -8.39 -6.45
C ARG A 196 -26.97 -9.67 -7.05
N ASN A 197 -27.88 -9.52 -8.01
CA ASN A 197 -28.54 -10.63 -8.69
C ASN A 197 -27.61 -11.40 -9.65
N ASP A 198 -26.50 -10.78 -10.09
CA ASP A 198 -25.53 -11.41 -10.98
C ASP A 198 -24.53 -12.28 -10.22
N ILE A 199 -24.37 -12.07 -8.91
CA ILE A 199 -23.38 -12.78 -8.08
C ILE A 199 -23.59 -14.31 -8.12
N PRO A 200 -24.79 -14.85 -7.85
CA PRO A 200 -25.00 -16.30 -7.91
C PRO A 200 -24.79 -16.84 -9.32
N ARG A 201 -25.20 -16.08 -10.34
CA ARG A 201 -25.06 -16.49 -11.75
C ARG A 201 -23.60 -16.54 -12.20
N ILE A 202 -22.79 -15.57 -11.81
CA ILE A 202 -21.40 -15.42 -12.29
C ILE A 202 -20.44 -16.28 -11.48
N TYR A 203 -20.60 -16.31 -10.16
CA TYR A 203 -19.65 -16.98 -9.26
C TYR A 203 -20.14 -18.33 -8.74
N ASN A 204 -21.42 -18.68 -8.96
CA ASN A 204 -22.05 -19.87 -8.38
C ASN A 204 -21.95 -19.89 -6.85
N VAL A 205 -22.27 -18.74 -6.25
CA VAL A 205 -22.16 -18.45 -4.82
C VAL A 205 -23.48 -17.93 -4.28
N GLU A 206 -23.97 -18.56 -3.20
CA GLU A 206 -25.11 -18.06 -2.43
C GLU A 206 -24.61 -17.37 -1.16
N ILE A 207 -24.44 -16.04 -1.22
CA ILE A 207 -24.03 -15.24 -0.07
C ILE A 207 -25.27 -14.79 0.69
N ASN A 208 -25.36 -15.15 1.98
CA ASN A 208 -26.41 -14.66 2.86
C ASN A 208 -26.39 -13.11 2.91
N HIS A 209 -27.54 -12.48 2.64
CA HIS A 209 -27.69 -11.03 2.65
C HIS A 209 -27.20 -10.35 3.94
N ASN A 210 -27.47 -10.95 5.10
CA ASN A 210 -27.05 -10.39 6.39
C ASN A 210 -25.52 -10.40 6.52
N SER A 211 -24.85 -11.46 6.06
CA SER A 211 -23.40 -11.57 6.10
C SER A 211 -22.72 -10.56 5.17
N LEU A 212 -23.26 -10.35 3.96
CA LEU A 212 -22.75 -9.34 3.04
C LEU A 212 -22.96 -7.93 3.60
N GLN A 213 -24.12 -7.65 4.17
CA GLN A 213 -24.41 -6.36 4.79
C GLN A 213 -23.47 -6.06 5.96
N GLU A 214 -23.12 -7.05 6.78
CA GLU A 214 -22.11 -6.88 7.84
C GLU A 214 -20.73 -6.51 7.27
N LEU A 215 -20.29 -7.19 6.20
CA LEU A 215 -19.03 -6.87 5.53
C LEU A 215 -19.07 -5.50 4.85
N GLU A 216 -20.19 -5.11 4.26
CA GLU A 216 -20.39 -3.77 3.69
C GLU A 216 -20.43 -2.70 4.79
N ASN A 217 -20.89 -2.99 6.00
CA ASN A 217 -20.82 -2.04 7.10
C ASN A 217 -19.37 -1.78 7.55
N ILE A 218 -18.48 -2.78 7.43
CA ILE A 218 -17.05 -2.67 7.77
C ILE A 218 -16.25 -2.07 6.61
N TRP A 219 -16.50 -2.52 5.38
CA TRP A 219 -15.70 -2.21 4.19
C TRP A 219 -16.44 -1.41 3.13
N GLY A 220 -17.63 -0.87 3.40
CA GLY A 220 -18.49 -0.21 2.42
C GLY A 220 -17.90 1.05 1.79
N HIS A 221 -16.88 1.63 2.42
CA HIS A 221 -16.09 2.72 1.86
C HIS A 221 -15.00 2.24 0.87
N THR A 222 -14.86 0.93 0.67
CA THR A 222 -13.90 0.29 -0.23
C THR A 222 -14.66 -0.59 -1.22
N PRO A 223 -15.10 -0.03 -2.37
CA PRO A 223 -15.94 -0.73 -3.34
C PRO A 223 -15.36 -2.07 -3.76
N GLY A 224 -16.19 -3.12 -3.78
CA GLY A 224 -15.80 -4.47 -4.20
C GLY A 224 -15.08 -5.32 -3.17
N LEU A 225 -14.44 -4.74 -2.13
CA LEU A 225 -13.68 -5.50 -1.14
C LEU A 225 -14.57 -6.42 -0.29
N ALA A 226 -15.69 -5.90 0.23
CA ALA A 226 -16.64 -6.70 1.01
C ALA A 226 -17.09 -7.94 0.24
N LEU A 227 -17.39 -7.77 -1.04
CA LEU A 227 -17.85 -8.85 -1.92
C LEU A 227 -16.72 -9.83 -2.26
N LEU A 228 -15.50 -9.35 -2.51
CA LEU A 228 -14.34 -10.21 -2.72
C LEU A 228 -14.14 -11.15 -1.53
N LEU A 229 -14.10 -10.57 -0.32
CA LEU A 229 -13.93 -11.33 0.91
C LEU A 229 -15.07 -12.34 1.10
N ALA A 230 -16.31 -11.95 0.83
CA ALA A 230 -17.48 -12.83 0.96
C ALA A 230 -17.46 -14.01 -0.03
N ILE A 231 -17.09 -13.77 -1.29
CA ILE A 231 -16.96 -14.83 -2.32
C ILE A 231 -15.84 -15.79 -1.95
N VAL A 232 -14.67 -15.25 -1.60
CA VAL A 232 -13.50 -16.06 -1.22
C VAL A 232 -13.80 -16.90 0.03
N LEU A 233 -14.45 -16.29 1.03
CA LEU A 233 -14.95 -16.98 2.23
C LEU A 233 -15.87 -18.15 1.90
N TYR A 234 -16.84 -17.93 1.01
CA TYR A 234 -17.75 -18.99 0.59
C TYR A 234 -17.00 -20.18 0.00
N PHE A 235 -16.01 -19.93 -0.86
CA PHE A 235 -15.26 -21.01 -1.47
C PHE A 235 -14.41 -21.77 -0.47
N THR A 236 -13.80 -21.12 0.52
CA THR A 236 -12.87 -21.77 1.47
C THR A 236 -13.49 -22.82 2.40
N ARG A 237 -14.82 -23.01 2.41
CA ARG A 237 -15.49 -23.80 3.45
C ARG A 237 -16.25 -25.06 3.00
N SER A 238 -16.31 -25.99 3.96
CA SER A 238 -17.29 -27.08 4.10
C SER A 238 -18.65 -26.51 4.53
N LYS A 239 -19.75 -27.09 4.05
CA LYS A 239 -21.15 -26.58 4.16
C LYS A 239 -21.70 -26.43 5.60
N THR A 240 -20.93 -26.72 6.65
CA THR A 240 -21.44 -26.88 8.03
C THR A 240 -21.17 -25.72 9.00
N PHE A 241 -20.49 -24.63 8.61
CA PHE A 241 -20.14 -23.54 9.54
C PHE A 241 -20.67 -22.17 9.08
N LEU A 242 -21.40 -21.47 9.95
CA LEU A 242 -22.01 -20.16 9.68
C LEU A 242 -20.98 -19.14 9.16
N ILE A 243 -21.26 -18.52 8.01
CA ILE A 243 -20.42 -17.47 7.36
C ILE A 243 -20.03 -16.36 8.35
N LYS A 244 -20.95 -16.05 9.27
CA LYS A 244 -20.79 -15.07 10.35
C LYS A 244 -19.48 -15.30 11.12
N GLU A 245 -19.21 -16.53 11.55
CA GLU A 245 -18.08 -16.87 12.45
C GLU A 245 -16.68 -16.78 11.83
N GLN A 246 -16.49 -16.80 10.49
CA GLN A 246 -15.16 -16.63 9.86
C GLN A 246 -14.96 -15.33 9.10
N ALA A 247 -16.02 -14.58 8.78
CA ALA A 247 -15.83 -13.14 8.52
C ALA A 247 -15.12 -12.48 9.72
N PHE A 248 -15.35 -13.02 10.93
CA PHE A 248 -14.54 -12.76 12.12
C PHE A 248 -13.09 -13.22 12.00
N CYS A 249 -12.76 -14.42 11.52
CA CYS A 249 -11.35 -14.83 11.39
C CYS A 249 -10.55 -14.03 10.36
N PHE A 250 -11.19 -13.39 9.37
CA PHE A 250 -10.54 -12.32 8.62
C PHE A 250 -10.31 -11.13 9.56
N THR A 251 -11.32 -10.68 10.28
CA THR A 251 -11.25 -9.48 11.11
C THR A 251 -10.60 -9.62 12.51
N SER A 252 -10.26 -10.82 12.98
CA SER A 252 -9.95 -11.05 14.40
C SER A 252 -8.63 -11.78 14.70
N GLN A 253 -8.03 -11.46 15.85
CA GLN A 253 -6.95 -12.26 16.47
C GLN A 253 -7.51 -13.45 17.26
N PRO A 254 -6.69 -14.46 17.65
CA PRO A 254 -7.11 -15.56 18.52
C PRO A 254 -7.32 -15.18 20.01
N GLN A 255 -7.57 -13.92 20.35
CA GLN A 255 -7.92 -13.50 21.72
C GLN A 255 -9.31 -12.85 21.72
N SER A 256 -10.25 -13.45 22.46
CA SER A 256 -11.57 -12.88 22.81
C SER A 256 -12.53 -12.63 21.63
N VAL A 257 -13.31 -13.65 21.27
CA VAL A 257 -14.21 -13.73 20.08
C VAL A 257 -15.37 -12.70 20.04
N MET A 258 -15.65 -11.96 21.12
CA MET A 258 -16.74 -10.97 21.17
C MET A 258 -16.30 -9.50 21.23
N GLU A 259 -15.07 -9.19 21.66
CA GLU A 259 -14.61 -7.80 21.79
C GLU A 259 -14.09 -7.19 20.48
N ASP A 260 -13.86 -7.99 19.44
CA ASP A 260 -13.16 -7.55 18.23
C ASP A 260 -14.11 -6.98 17.14
N LYS A 261 -15.39 -7.41 17.12
CA LYS A 261 -16.36 -7.03 16.06
C LYS A 261 -16.49 -5.53 15.90
N ASP A 262 -16.71 -4.82 17.00
CA ASP A 262 -17.01 -3.39 16.97
C ASP A 262 -15.73 -2.54 16.77
N ASN A 263 -14.55 -3.10 17.08
CA ASN A 263 -13.30 -2.36 16.99
C ASN A 263 -12.87 -2.10 15.53
N THR A 264 -13.32 -2.95 14.61
CA THR A 264 -13.02 -2.81 13.18
C THR A 264 -13.55 -1.53 12.54
N LEU A 265 -14.56 -0.89 13.16
CA LEU A 265 -15.11 0.40 12.74
C LEU A 265 -14.33 1.59 13.30
N ILE A 266 -13.41 1.36 14.24
CA ILE A 266 -12.62 2.42 14.87
C ILE A 266 -11.63 2.97 13.86
N LYS A 267 -11.82 4.24 13.50
CA LYS A 267 -10.89 4.99 12.67
C LYS A 267 -10.15 6.00 13.53
N LEU A 268 -8.82 5.95 13.50
CA LEU A 268 -7.93 6.90 14.18
C LEU A 268 -6.99 7.49 13.13
N GLU A 269 -7.00 8.82 12.98
CA GLU A 269 -6.22 9.52 11.96
C GLU A 269 -5.46 10.70 12.54
N VAL A 270 -4.32 11.00 11.91
CA VAL A 270 -3.59 12.25 12.09
C VAL A 270 -3.84 13.13 10.87
N LYS A 271 -4.26 14.37 11.11
CA LYS A 271 -4.42 15.43 10.08
C LYS A 271 -3.64 16.68 10.48
N THR A 272 -3.61 17.67 9.60
CA THR A 272 -3.01 18.98 9.90
C THR A 272 -4.01 19.94 10.50
N THR A 273 -3.50 20.88 11.29
CA THR A 273 -4.21 22.10 11.70
C THR A 273 -3.87 23.24 10.73
N ASP A 274 -4.55 24.37 10.88
CA ASP A 274 -4.21 25.63 10.21
C ASP A 274 -2.82 26.20 10.63
N ARG A 275 -2.22 25.64 11.68
CA ARG A 275 -0.92 26.03 12.24
C ARG A 275 0.20 25.01 12.01
N GLY A 276 -0.01 23.98 11.18
CA GLY A 276 1.00 22.95 10.90
C GLY A 276 1.27 22.02 12.08
N LYS A 277 0.36 22.00 13.05
CA LYS A 277 0.37 21.04 14.16
C LYS A 277 -0.49 19.83 13.82
N ALA A 278 -0.20 18.70 14.45
CA ALA A 278 -0.98 17.49 14.32
C ALA A 278 -2.36 17.66 14.99
N ARG A 279 -3.40 17.20 14.30
CA ARG A 279 -4.76 17.04 14.79
C ARG A 279 -5.08 15.56 14.84
N ILE A 280 -5.50 15.10 16.01
CA ILE A 280 -6.05 13.76 16.19
C ILE A 280 -7.50 13.79 15.74
N ILE A 281 -7.91 12.83 14.93
CA ILE A 281 -9.31 12.59 14.57
C ILE A 281 -9.65 11.15 14.92
N TRP A 282 -10.82 10.95 15.54
CA TRP A 282 -11.35 9.62 15.79
C TRP A 282 -12.81 9.53 15.33
N SER A 283 -13.21 8.34 14.91
CA SER A 283 -14.60 7.98 14.65
C SER A 283 -14.87 6.50 14.86
N GLY A 284 -16.14 6.14 15.02
CA GLY A 284 -16.57 4.75 15.11
C GLY A 284 -16.21 4.07 16.43
N ILE A 285 -15.90 4.82 17.50
CA ILE A 285 -15.64 4.22 18.81
C ILE A 285 -16.94 3.61 19.38
N PRO A 286 -16.98 2.30 19.66
CA PRO A 286 -18.17 1.61 20.15
C PRO A 286 -18.59 2.11 21.53
N LYS A 287 -19.90 2.14 21.79
CA LYS A 287 -20.47 2.60 23.07
C LYS A 287 -19.85 1.88 24.28
N ARG A 288 -19.65 0.57 24.19
CA ARG A 288 -19.01 -0.22 25.26
C ARG A 288 -17.62 0.28 25.67
N LEU A 289 -16.84 0.84 24.73
CA LEU A 289 -15.53 1.41 25.03
C LEU A 289 -15.66 2.82 25.58
N LEU A 290 -16.65 3.59 25.11
CA LEU A 290 -16.94 4.93 25.64
C LEU A 290 -17.30 4.86 27.13
N ASP A 291 -18.12 3.87 27.51
CA ASP A 291 -18.54 3.63 28.90
C ASP A 291 -17.35 3.27 29.82
N GLN A 292 -16.23 2.81 29.26
CA GLN A 292 -15.00 2.46 29.99
C GLN A 292 -14.03 3.64 30.16
N GLY A 293 -14.35 4.83 29.65
CA GLY A 293 -13.49 6.00 29.79
C GLY A 293 -12.20 5.92 28.98
N VAL A 294 -12.33 5.77 27.65
CA VAL A 294 -11.17 5.70 26.75
C VAL A 294 -10.56 7.07 26.42
N MET A 295 -9.33 7.04 25.93
CA MET A 295 -8.59 8.22 25.50
C MET A 295 -7.78 7.92 24.23
N VAL A 296 -7.57 8.96 23.44
CA VAL A 296 -6.66 8.91 22.28
C VAL A 296 -5.30 9.48 22.68
N VAL A 297 -4.24 8.79 22.28
CA VAL A 297 -2.86 9.15 22.60
C VAL A 297 -2.05 9.22 21.31
N LEU A 298 -1.30 10.30 21.13
CA LEU A 298 -0.42 10.49 19.98
C LEU A 298 0.98 9.98 20.31
N TYR A 299 1.52 9.16 19.42
CA TYR A 299 2.86 8.58 19.51
C TYR A 299 3.75 9.06 18.36
N LYS A 300 5.07 9.00 18.57
CA LYS A 300 6.08 9.37 17.55
C LYS A 300 6.09 8.45 16.34
N SER A 301 5.90 7.14 16.56
CA SER A 301 5.88 6.09 15.54
C SER A 301 5.25 4.80 16.08
N ASN A 302 5.03 3.82 15.22
CA ASN A 302 4.51 2.49 15.54
C ASN A 302 5.38 1.75 16.56
N GLY A 303 6.71 1.80 16.41
CA GLY A 303 7.65 1.18 17.33
C GLY A 303 7.95 2.00 18.59
N SER A 304 7.42 3.22 18.71
CA SER A 304 7.74 4.11 19.83
C SER A 304 6.78 3.93 21.01
N GLU A 305 7.32 3.93 22.23
CA GLU A 305 6.56 4.02 23.48
C GLU A 305 6.40 5.48 23.97
N SER A 306 6.97 6.45 23.25
CA SER A 306 6.93 7.86 23.63
C SER A 306 5.58 8.49 23.31
N LYS A 307 4.85 8.86 24.37
CA LYS A 307 3.56 9.55 24.31
C LYS A 307 3.79 11.05 24.17
N LEU A 308 3.33 11.64 23.08
CA LEU A 308 3.56 13.04 22.74
C LEU A 308 2.44 13.96 23.24
N ASP A 309 1.19 13.53 23.13
CA ASP A 309 0.00 14.26 23.58
C ASP A 309 -1.15 13.26 23.79
N ARG A 310 -2.18 13.64 24.55
CA ARG A 310 -3.34 12.79 24.80
C ARG A 310 -4.61 13.60 25.05
N ALA A 311 -5.76 13.02 24.69
CA ALA A 311 -7.06 13.60 24.99
C ALA A 311 -8.08 12.52 25.34
N SER A 312 -8.91 12.79 26.35
CA SER A 312 -10.09 11.96 26.62
C SER A 312 -11.11 12.14 25.49
N VAL A 313 -11.75 11.04 25.06
CA VAL A 313 -12.83 11.11 24.07
C VAL A 313 -14.15 11.61 24.66
N ARG A 314 -14.24 11.75 26.00
CA ARG A 314 -15.40 12.31 26.73
C ARG A 314 -16.74 11.68 26.34
N GLY A 315 -16.76 10.35 26.18
CA GLY A 315 -17.97 9.60 25.80
C GLY A 315 -18.46 9.85 24.37
N LYS A 316 -17.66 10.47 23.50
CA LYS A 316 -18.03 10.72 22.09
C LYS A 316 -17.41 9.68 21.16
N ALA A 317 -18.27 9.01 20.38
CA ALA A 317 -17.87 8.02 19.37
C ALA A 317 -16.96 8.59 18.27
N SER A 318 -17.09 9.89 18.00
CA SER A 318 -16.30 10.63 17.02
C SER A 318 -15.92 12.01 17.54
N GLY A 319 -14.77 12.52 17.12
CA GLY A 319 -14.29 13.84 17.52
C GLY A 319 -12.92 14.17 16.97
N SER A 320 -12.40 15.32 17.40
CA SER A 320 -11.04 15.75 17.06
C SER A 320 -10.40 16.50 18.22
N TYR A 321 -9.07 16.52 18.22
CA TYR A 321 -8.26 17.22 19.21
C TYR A 321 -7.01 17.80 18.54
N ASN A 322 -6.79 19.11 18.70
CA ASN A 322 -5.60 19.79 18.18
C ASN A 322 -4.47 19.66 19.21
N THR A 323 -3.32 19.17 18.76
CA THR A 323 -2.12 19.02 19.62
C THR A 323 -1.19 20.22 19.48
N SER A 324 -0.18 20.32 20.36
CA SER A 324 0.94 21.25 20.20
C SER A 324 2.08 20.69 19.34
N VAL A 325 2.02 19.40 19.02
CA VAL A 325 3.04 18.63 18.30
C VAL A 325 3.05 19.05 16.81
N PRO A 326 4.21 19.41 16.22
CA PRO A 326 4.31 19.66 14.79
C PRO A 326 3.91 18.43 13.97
N LEU A 327 3.25 18.64 12.84
CA LEU A 327 2.90 17.53 11.95
C LEU A 327 4.17 16.94 11.30
N ASN A 328 4.41 15.66 11.55
CA ASN A 328 5.59 14.94 11.09
C ASN A 328 5.24 13.52 10.64
N PRO A 329 5.98 12.96 9.67
CA PRO A 329 5.81 11.55 9.28
C PRO A 329 5.99 10.61 10.48
N GLY A 330 5.29 9.48 10.44
CA GLY A 330 5.35 8.45 11.48
C GLY A 330 4.41 8.68 12.66
N LEU A 331 3.90 9.89 12.87
CA LEU A 331 2.93 10.14 13.93
C LEU A 331 1.76 9.16 13.87
N GLN A 332 1.42 8.55 15.00
CA GLN A 332 0.39 7.51 15.08
C GLN A 332 -0.53 7.76 16.28
N VAL A 333 -1.83 7.65 16.06
CA VAL A 333 -2.83 7.74 17.13
C VAL A 333 -3.17 6.34 17.60
N ARG A 334 -3.23 6.15 18.92
CA ARG A 334 -3.65 4.90 19.55
C ARG A 334 -4.77 5.15 20.54
N LEU A 335 -5.73 4.24 20.59
CA LEU A 335 -6.83 4.25 21.55
C LEU A 335 -6.43 3.44 22.76
N HIS A 336 -6.58 4.02 23.94
CA HIS A 336 -6.30 3.38 25.21
C HIS A 336 -7.49 3.44 26.15
N LYS A 337 -7.59 2.47 27.06
CA LYS A 337 -8.40 2.56 28.29
C LYS A 337 -7.50 2.73 29.50
N GLU A 338 -8.00 3.42 30.53
CA GLU A 338 -7.37 3.42 31.83
C GLU A 338 -7.61 2.08 32.53
N VAL A 339 -6.55 1.52 33.11
CA VAL A 339 -6.62 0.31 33.93
C VAL A 339 -6.50 0.72 35.39
N ASN A 340 -7.60 0.55 36.11
CA ASN A 340 -7.64 0.73 37.56
C ASN A 340 -7.01 -0.50 38.23
N ASN A 341 -5.71 -0.40 38.55
CA ASN A 341 -5.00 -1.39 39.36
C ASN A 341 -4.76 -0.87 40.79
N ARG A 342 -4.27 -1.75 41.67
CA ARG A 342 -3.97 -1.44 43.08
C ARG A 342 -3.01 -0.25 43.25
N TRP A 343 -2.11 -0.01 42.30
CA TRP A 343 -1.18 1.12 42.30
C TRP A 343 -1.86 2.47 42.00
N THR A 344 -2.88 2.47 41.14
CA THR A 344 -3.77 3.62 40.89
C THR A 344 -4.47 4.08 42.17
N TYR A 345 -4.97 3.13 42.97
CA TYR A 345 -5.62 3.43 44.27
C TYR A 345 -4.63 3.96 45.32
N LEU A 346 -3.34 3.66 45.17
CA LEU A 346 -2.27 4.10 46.05
C LEU A 346 -1.57 5.40 45.55
N GLY A 347 -2.08 6.01 44.48
CA GLY A 347 -1.56 7.31 43.99
C GLY A 347 -0.31 7.24 43.11
N PHE A 348 0.14 6.04 42.70
CA PHE A 348 1.36 5.86 41.89
C PHE A 348 1.15 6.00 40.37
N GLY A 349 -0.01 6.52 39.95
CA GLY A 349 -0.36 6.79 38.54
C GLY A 349 -1.17 5.70 37.86
N SER A 350 -1.92 6.06 36.81
CA SER A 350 -2.75 5.15 36.02
C SER A 350 -1.91 4.41 34.97
N THR A 351 -2.17 3.11 34.83
CA THR A 351 -1.64 2.31 33.73
C THR A 351 -2.65 2.36 32.59
N ILE A 352 -2.21 2.60 31.35
CA ILE A 352 -3.10 2.61 30.19
C ILE A 352 -2.88 1.35 29.35
N GLU A 353 -3.97 0.71 28.95
CA GLU A 353 -3.97 -0.46 28.07
C GLU A 353 -4.35 -0.02 26.66
N GLU A 354 -3.56 -0.43 25.68
CA GLU A 354 -3.79 -0.14 24.26
C GLU A 354 -4.86 -1.08 23.70
N ILE A 355 -5.89 -0.50 23.06
CA ILE A 355 -7.00 -1.24 22.45
C ILE A 355 -6.84 -1.31 20.93
N TRP A 356 -6.43 -0.19 20.33
CA TRP A 356 -6.43 -0.04 18.88
C TRP A 356 -5.39 0.96 18.40
N ARG A 357 -4.78 0.70 17.24
CA ARG A 357 -3.82 1.56 16.57
C ARG A 357 -4.37 2.08 15.25
N GLY A 358 -4.23 3.38 15.02
CA GLY A 358 -4.39 3.97 13.69
C GLY A 358 -3.16 3.75 12.81
N SER A 359 -3.27 4.15 11.55
CA SER A 359 -2.13 4.14 10.64
C SER A 359 -1.12 5.24 10.98
N GLU A 360 0.15 5.00 10.68
CA GLU A 360 1.17 6.05 10.73
C GLU A 360 0.91 7.08 9.64
N PHE A 361 1.14 8.34 10.00
CA PHE A 361 0.98 9.47 9.11
C PHE A 361 2.09 9.51 8.03
N HIS A 362 1.67 9.54 6.77
CA HIS A 362 2.57 9.67 5.61
C HIS A 362 2.91 11.14 5.33
N ASN A 363 4.19 11.47 5.12
CA ASN A 363 4.65 12.86 4.91
C ASN A 363 4.01 13.57 3.70
N ALA A 364 3.61 12.86 2.66
CA ALA A 364 2.91 13.41 1.49
C ALA A 364 1.40 13.14 1.52
N ASN A 365 0.83 12.74 2.67
CA ASN A 365 -0.59 12.35 2.80
C ASN A 365 -1.00 11.29 1.75
N ARG A 366 -0.09 10.34 1.47
CA ARG A 366 -0.24 9.25 0.48
C ARG A 366 -0.42 9.70 -0.97
N GLU A 367 -0.16 10.97 -1.28
CA GLU A 367 -0.19 11.46 -2.65
C GLU A 367 1.12 11.14 -3.39
N ILE A 368 0.98 10.58 -4.59
CA ILE A 368 2.13 10.32 -5.47
C ILE A 368 2.63 11.63 -6.10
N PRO A 369 3.92 11.70 -6.49
CA PRO A 369 4.45 12.83 -7.24
C PRO A 369 3.71 13.05 -8.57
N VAL A 370 3.46 14.32 -8.92
CA VAL A 370 2.84 14.72 -10.20
C VAL A 370 3.90 14.99 -11.26
N ASP A 371 3.63 14.61 -12.50
CA ASP A 371 4.56 14.80 -13.61
C ASP A 371 4.73 16.28 -13.97
N ILE A 372 5.96 16.65 -14.32
CA ILE A 372 6.26 17.94 -14.93
C ILE A 372 6.10 17.79 -16.44
N ILE A 373 5.07 18.43 -16.99
CA ILE A 373 4.68 18.27 -18.40
C ILE A 373 5.87 18.56 -19.32
N GLY A 374 6.18 17.58 -20.19
CA GLY A 374 7.25 17.67 -21.20
C GLY A 374 8.67 17.40 -20.67
N HIS A 375 8.81 16.92 -19.43
CA HIS A 375 10.10 16.70 -18.80
C HIS A 375 10.15 15.41 -17.96
N ASP A 376 11.33 14.80 -17.87
CA ASP A 376 11.59 13.61 -17.04
C ASP A 376 11.80 13.99 -15.56
N GLY A 377 10.81 14.66 -14.99
CA GLY A 377 10.80 15.00 -13.57
C GLY A 377 9.41 15.12 -12.99
N ASN A 378 9.30 14.97 -11.67
CA ASN A 378 8.04 15.00 -10.95
C ASN A 378 8.14 15.92 -9.73
N LEU A 379 7.02 16.53 -9.34
CA LEU A 379 6.90 17.38 -8.18
C LEU A 379 6.02 16.70 -7.12
N GLN A 380 6.45 16.74 -5.85
CA GLN A 380 5.63 16.28 -4.73
C GLN A 380 5.61 17.31 -3.60
N LEU A 381 4.40 17.56 -3.07
CA LEU A 381 4.20 18.32 -1.84
C LEU A 381 4.30 17.36 -0.65
N PHE A 382 5.07 17.72 0.36
CA PHE A 382 5.16 16.95 1.60
C PHE A 382 5.33 17.85 2.81
N VAL A 383 5.13 17.30 4.00
CA VAL A 383 5.30 18.00 5.28
C VAL A 383 6.55 17.53 6.01
N LYS A 384 7.26 18.49 6.61
CA LYS A 384 8.34 18.27 7.56
C LYS A 384 8.28 19.35 8.64
N ASP A 385 8.28 18.95 9.90
CA ASP A 385 8.20 19.82 11.07
C ASP A 385 7.03 20.81 11.04
N GLY A 386 5.88 20.35 10.52
CA GLY A 386 4.69 21.18 10.35
C GLY A 386 4.77 22.20 9.20
N LYS A 387 5.82 22.12 8.37
CA LYS A 387 6.07 23.04 7.26
C LYS A 387 5.88 22.37 5.91
N ALA A 388 5.38 23.14 4.95
CA ALA A 388 5.23 22.72 3.57
C ALA A 388 6.58 22.65 2.89
N CYS A 389 6.88 21.52 2.27
CA CYS A 389 8.13 21.24 1.58
C CYS A 389 7.83 20.63 0.21
N ALA A 390 8.79 20.73 -0.71
CA ALA A 390 8.65 20.21 -2.07
C ALA A 390 9.81 19.28 -2.38
N ARG A 391 9.50 18.13 -3.00
CA ARG A 391 10.45 17.22 -3.62
C ARG A 391 10.37 17.33 -5.13
N LEU A 392 11.53 17.44 -5.76
CA LEU A 392 11.72 17.28 -7.18
C LEU A 392 12.38 15.92 -7.40
N TYR A 393 11.66 15.02 -8.04
CA TYR A 393 12.20 13.76 -8.53
C TYR A 393 12.71 14.02 -9.94
N VAL A 394 14.00 13.80 -10.19
CA VAL A 394 14.61 14.00 -11.50
C VAL A 394 15.21 12.69 -11.96
N LYS A 395 14.77 12.18 -13.12
CA LYS A 395 15.32 10.92 -13.64
C LYS A 395 16.81 11.11 -13.93
N LYS A 396 17.65 10.13 -13.56
CA LYS A 396 19.11 10.23 -13.75
C LYS A 396 19.53 10.33 -15.22
N SER A 397 18.71 9.80 -16.14
CA SER A 397 18.90 9.98 -17.58
C SER A 397 18.72 11.43 -18.05
N PHE A 398 18.01 12.27 -17.27
CA PHE A 398 17.77 13.67 -17.59
C PHE A 398 18.96 14.57 -17.22
N THR A 399 20.12 14.32 -17.82
CA THR A 399 21.39 14.96 -17.44
C THR A 399 21.43 16.47 -17.63
N ALA A 400 20.66 17.01 -18.58
CA ALA A 400 20.60 18.45 -18.88
C ALA A 400 19.60 19.24 -18.01
N TRP A 401 18.98 18.62 -17.00
CA TRP A 401 17.86 19.20 -16.26
C TRP A 401 18.19 20.57 -15.64
N LYS A 402 19.38 20.77 -15.06
CA LYS A 402 19.76 22.05 -14.46
C LYS A 402 19.79 23.19 -15.48
N LYS A 403 20.25 22.91 -16.70
CA LYS A 403 20.23 23.89 -17.79
C LYS A 403 18.80 24.20 -18.22
N MET A 404 17.95 23.19 -18.31
CA MET A 404 16.55 23.36 -18.72
C MET A 404 15.70 24.05 -17.66
N PHE A 405 15.96 23.78 -16.38
CA PHE A 405 15.24 24.34 -15.24
C PHE A 405 15.96 25.52 -14.58
N ASN A 406 16.99 26.08 -15.22
CA ASN A 406 17.83 27.13 -14.63
C ASN A 406 17.01 28.31 -14.08
N ASN A 407 15.90 28.62 -14.76
CA ASN A 407 15.00 29.69 -14.36
C ASN A 407 13.58 29.17 -14.08
N SER A 408 13.42 27.87 -13.90
CA SER A 408 12.16 27.29 -13.43
C SER A 408 12.10 27.38 -11.91
N TRP A 409 10.90 27.53 -11.35
CA TRP A 409 10.73 27.71 -9.91
C TRP A 409 9.51 26.98 -9.40
N VAL A 410 9.52 26.67 -8.10
CA VAL A 410 8.40 26.08 -7.39
C VAL A 410 7.83 27.08 -6.42
N GLY A 411 6.54 27.36 -6.55
CA GLY A 411 5.78 28.21 -5.64
C GLY A 411 4.86 27.40 -4.74
N PHE A 412 4.71 27.82 -3.49
CA PHE A 412 3.68 27.33 -2.59
C PHE A 412 2.51 28.30 -2.49
N TYR A 413 1.32 27.75 -2.41
CA TYR A 413 0.06 28.49 -2.39
C TYR A 413 -0.78 27.99 -1.24
N SER A 414 -1.44 28.90 -0.52
CA SER A 414 -2.35 28.54 0.57
C SER A 414 -3.71 28.00 0.09
N SER A 415 -4.00 28.07 -1.22
CA SER A 415 -5.25 27.59 -1.82
C SER A 415 -5.08 27.40 -3.32
N HIS A 416 -5.82 26.44 -3.90
CA HIS A 416 -5.85 26.17 -5.33
C HIS A 416 -6.44 27.31 -6.17
N ASN A 417 -7.27 28.18 -5.59
CA ASN A 417 -7.91 29.28 -6.32
C ASN A 417 -6.98 30.47 -6.56
N LYS A 418 -5.76 30.45 -6.02
CA LYS A 418 -4.80 31.53 -6.21
C LYS A 418 -4.26 31.56 -7.64
N SER A 419 -4.13 32.78 -8.17
CA SER A 419 -3.36 33.07 -9.38
C SER A 419 -1.90 32.63 -9.23
N ILE A 420 -1.26 32.31 -10.36
CA ILE A 420 0.15 31.90 -10.46
C ILE A 420 1.14 32.92 -9.89
N LEU A 421 0.76 34.19 -9.77
CA LEU A 421 1.62 35.24 -9.21
C LEU A 421 1.46 35.39 -7.70
N ASN A 422 0.40 34.83 -7.11
CA ASN A 422 0.05 35.00 -5.70
C ASN A 422 0.59 33.88 -4.81
N TYR A 423 1.83 33.46 -5.05
CA TYR A 423 2.49 32.48 -4.19
C TYR A 423 2.80 33.07 -2.81
N ASN A 424 2.87 32.22 -1.79
CA ASN A 424 3.23 32.56 -0.42
C ASN A 424 4.76 32.55 -0.23
N THR A 425 5.43 31.57 -0.84
CA THR A 425 6.89 31.46 -0.87
C THR A 425 7.29 30.65 -2.09
N TRP A 426 8.54 30.77 -2.52
CA TRP A 426 9.03 30.09 -3.71
C TRP A 426 10.54 29.89 -3.64
N GLN A 427 11.04 29.03 -4.53
CA GLN A 427 12.47 28.85 -4.74
C GLN A 427 12.74 28.37 -6.18
N TRP A 428 13.88 28.77 -6.75
CA TRP A 428 14.37 28.22 -8.01
C TRP A 428 14.56 26.72 -7.91
N ALA A 429 14.12 25.96 -8.92
CA ALA A 429 14.21 24.51 -8.94
C ALA A 429 15.66 24.02 -8.82
N VAL A 430 16.62 24.73 -9.44
CA VAL A 430 18.05 24.42 -9.37
C VAL A 430 18.71 24.71 -8.02
N SER A 431 18.03 25.44 -7.14
CA SER A 431 18.51 25.73 -5.78
C SER A 431 18.05 24.70 -4.75
N PHE A 432 17.22 23.73 -5.15
CA PHE A 432 16.81 22.65 -4.25
C PHE A 432 18.03 21.84 -3.83
N SER A 433 18.05 21.41 -2.57
CA SER A 433 19.17 20.64 -2.01
C SER A 433 19.00 19.17 -2.31
N MET A 434 20.04 18.51 -2.80
CA MET A 434 20.01 17.05 -3.04
C MET A 434 19.79 16.30 -1.72
N GLU A 435 18.78 15.44 -1.67
CA GLU A 435 18.48 14.59 -0.52
C GLU A 435 19.22 13.26 -0.68
N LYS A 436 20.31 13.08 0.07
CA LYS A 436 20.99 11.78 0.18
C LYS A 436 20.36 11.02 1.33
N ARG A 437 19.71 9.89 1.06
CA ARG A 437 19.21 8.99 2.11
C ARG A 437 19.74 7.58 1.87
N SER A 438 19.91 6.81 2.94
CA SER A 438 20.35 5.41 2.88
C SER A 438 19.25 4.47 2.35
N ASP A 439 17.98 4.82 2.53
CA ASP A 439 16.79 4.16 1.94
C ASP A 439 16.59 4.48 0.45
N LEU A 440 17.36 5.41 -0.12
CA LEU A 440 17.29 5.74 -1.55
C LEU A 440 18.06 4.78 -2.46
N GLU A 441 18.72 3.76 -1.91
CA GLU A 441 19.20 2.62 -2.71
C GLU A 441 18.04 1.94 -3.47
N ASP A 442 16.80 2.07 -2.97
CA ASP A 442 15.58 1.51 -3.56
C ASP A 442 14.94 2.38 -4.66
N VAL A 443 15.42 3.60 -4.91
CA VAL A 443 14.97 4.47 -6.02
C VAL A 443 16.14 4.74 -7.00
N PRO A 444 16.70 3.70 -7.62
CA PRO A 444 17.97 3.81 -8.36
C PRO A 444 17.89 4.73 -9.58
N GLU A 445 16.70 5.02 -10.09
CA GLU A 445 16.49 5.77 -11.33
C GLU A 445 16.36 7.29 -11.15
N TYR A 446 16.17 7.78 -9.92
CA TYR A 446 15.92 9.19 -9.66
C TYR A 446 16.94 9.80 -8.70
N ASP A 447 17.26 11.07 -8.95
CA ASP A 447 17.84 11.96 -7.95
C ASP A 447 16.71 12.78 -7.33
N ILE A 448 16.70 12.90 -6.00
CA ILE A 448 15.70 13.68 -5.27
C ILE A 448 16.32 14.98 -4.77
N TYR A 449 15.66 16.09 -5.07
CA TYR A 449 16.02 17.41 -4.58
C TYR A 449 14.88 17.99 -3.73
N VAL A 450 15.22 18.65 -2.64
CA VAL A 450 14.25 19.13 -1.64
C VAL A 450 14.37 20.64 -1.45
N TYR A 451 13.22 21.29 -1.40
CA TYR A 451 13.07 22.63 -0.84
C TYR A 451 12.24 22.57 0.44
N ASN A 452 12.89 22.88 1.56
CA ASN A 452 12.24 23.04 2.86
C ASN A 452 11.84 24.51 3.02
N SER A 453 10.54 24.81 2.91
CA SER A 453 10.05 26.18 3.08
C SER A 453 9.77 26.50 4.55
N SER A 454 9.64 27.79 4.88
CA SER A 454 9.16 28.23 6.20
C SER A 454 7.63 28.27 6.31
N MET A 455 6.92 28.04 5.19
CA MET A 455 5.46 28.09 5.11
C MET A 455 4.85 26.93 5.89
N VAL A 456 3.82 27.24 6.67
CA VAL A 456 3.07 26.26 7.46
C VAL A 456 2.29 25.32 6.53
N MET A 457 2.30 24.02 6.83
CA MET A 457 1.40 23.06 6.17
C MET A 457 0.00 23.16 6.77
N ALA A 458 -0.98 23.52 5.95
CA ALA A 458 -2.38 23.66 6.35
C ALA A 458 -3.29 23.05 5.28
N PRO A 459 -4.58 22.77 5.58
CA PRO A 459 -5.50 22.28 4.57
C PRO A 459 -5.61 23.30 3.42
N GLY A 460 -5.61 22.81 2.18
CA GLY A 460 -5.63 23.65 0.98
C GLY A 460 -4.26 24.05 0.42
N VAL A 461 -3.16 23.81 1.16
CA VAL A 461 -1.80 24.11 0.67
C VAL A 461 -1.47 23.31 -0.59
N GLN A 462 -0.80 23.94 -1.54
CA GLN A 462 -0.45 23.35 -2.83
C GLN A 462 0.94 23.82 -3.29
N ALA A 463 1.67 22.96 -4.02
CA ALA A 463 2.89 23.33 -4.73
C ALA A 463 2.65 23.33 -6.25
N ARG A 464 3.29 24.27 -6.96
CA ARG A 464 3.21 24.39 -8.42
C ARG A 464 4.59 24.63 -9.02
N PHE A 465 4.87 23.94 -10.13
CA PHE A 465 6.11 24.11 -10.90
C PHE A 465 5.87 25.05 -12.08
N MET A 466 6.69 26.08 -12.21
CA MET A 466 6.55 27.12 -13.23
C MET A 466 7.75 27.11 -14.18
N LEU A 467 7.47 27.13 -15.49
CA LEU A 467 8.49 27.26 -16.53
C LEU A 467 8.69 28.74 -16.89
N GLN A 468 9.93 29.20 -16.87
CA GLN A 468 10.25 30.60 -17.18
C GLN A 468 9.87 31.00 -18.60
N ARG A 469 10.06 30.10 -19.58
CA ARG A 469 9.95 30.42 -21.02
C ARG A 469 8.54 30.90 -21.42
N ARG A 470 7.51 30.70 -20.58
CA ARG A 470 6.12 31.11 -20.85
C ARG A 470 5.30 31.55 -19.61
N SER A 471 5.89 31.63 -18.42
CA SER A 471 5.12 31.73 -17.15
C SER A 471 4.00 30.69 -17.05
N SER A 472 4.17 29.55 -17.72
CA SER A 472 3.18 28.49 -17.78
C SER A 472 3.45 27.49 -16.65
N GLU A 473 2.40 27.15 -15.94
CA GLU A 473 2.42 26.07 -14.97
C GLU A 473 2.62 24.74 -15.69
N ALA A 474 3.65 23.98 -15.29
CA ALA A 474 3.97 22.67 -15.85
C ALA A 474 3.64 21.50 -14.91
N ALA A 475 3.43 21.77 -13.63
CA ALA A 475 2.92 20.79 -12.67
C ALA A 475 2.17 21.48 -11.53
N ARG A 476 1.18 20.80 -10.99
CA ARG A 476 0.39 21.23 -9.83
C ARG A 476 0.06 20.04 -8.97
N THR A 477 0.44 20.08 -7.69
CA THR A 477 0.08 19.03 -6.74
C THR A 477 -1.40 19.12 -6.37
N LEU A 478 -1.99 18.06 -5.85
CA LEU A 478 -3.27 18.19 -5.16
C LEU A 478 -3.16 19.17 -3.98
N SER A 479 -4.29 19.76 -3.62
CA SER A 479 -4.39 20.56 -2.40
C SER A 479 -4.35 19.64 -1.19
N TRP A 480 -3.54 20.00 -0.19
CA TRP A 480 -3.40 19.25 1.05
C TRP A 480 -4.78 19.01 1.69
N GLU A 481 -5.12 17.76 1.94
CA GLU A 481 -6.41 17.32 2.52
C GLU A 481 -7.66 17.70 1.72
N ARG A 482 -7.57 17.95 0.40
CA ARG A 482 -8.77 18.07 -0.45
C ARG A 482 -9.23 16.69 -0.91
N VAL A 483 -10.45 16.32 -0.57
CA VAL A 483 -11.14 15.19 -1.21
C VAL A 483 -11.65 15.68 -2.55
N GLU A 484 -11.04 15.25 -3.66
CA GLU A 484 -11.69 15.38 -4.96
C GLU A 484 -12.80 14.33 -5.03
N LEU A 485 -14.05 14.79 -5.14
CA LEU A 485 -15.16 13.94 -5.56
C LEU A 485 -14.82 13.51 -7.00
N PHE A 486 -14.28 12.31 -7.19
CA PHE A 486 -14.09 11.78 -8.54
C PHE A 486 -15.44 11.80 -9.26
N PRO A 487 -15.54 12.38 -10.47
CA PRO A 487 -16.72 12.21 -11.29
C PRO A 487 -16.83 10.73 -11.61
N THR A 488 -17.95 10.11 -11.23
CA THR A 488 -18.38 8.81 -11.76
C THR A 488 -18.22 8.83 -13.27
N ARG A 489 -17.32 8.00 -13.81
CA ARG A 489 -17.17 7.80 -15.26
C ARG A 489 -18.49 7.26 -15.82
N GLN A 490 -19.37 8.13 -16.30
CA GLN A 490 -20.41 7.73 -17.22
C GLN A 490 -19.74 7.42 -18.56
N CYS A 491 -19.54 6.14 -18.86
CA CYS A 491 -19.30 5.69 -20.22
C CYS A 491 -20.50 6.11 -21.09
N HIS A 492 -20.36 7.19 -21.87
CA HIS A 492 -21.24 7.44 -22.99
C HIS A 492 -20.97 6.36 -24.04
N ARG A 493 -21.90 5.42 -24.20
CA ARG A 493 -22.01 4.62 -25.42
C ARG A 493 -22.48 5.55 -26.53
N GLY A 494 -21.57 5.95 -27.40
CA GLY A 494 -21.95 6.48 -28.71
C GLY A 494 -22.53 5.35 -29.54
N ILE A 495 -23.85 5.28 -29.63
CA ILE A 495 -24.54 4.58 -30.72
C ILE A 495 -24.52 5.55 -31.90
N ARG A 496 -23.75 5.20 -32.94
CA ARG A 496 -24.00 5.73 -34.29
C ARG A 496 -25.07 4.82 -34.88
N ASP A 497 -26.28 5.33 -34.99
CA ASP A 497 -27.24 4.84 -35.97
C ASP A 497 -27.04 5.68 -37.23
N GLU A 498 -26.59 5.03 -38.30
CA GLU A 498 -26.70 5.55 -39.66
C GLU A 498 -28.15 5.38 -40.12
N LEU A 499 -28.81 6.51 -40.39
CA LEU A 499 -29.75 6.72 -41.48
C LEU A 499 -29.61 8.16 -41.97
#